data_AF-A0A2M8BJ93-F1
#
_entry.id   AF-A0A2M8BJ93-F1
#
_cell.length_a   1.000
_cell.length_b   1.000
_cell.length_c   1.000
_cell.angle_alpha   90.00
_cell.angle_beta   90.00
_cell.angle_gamma   90.00
#
_symmetry.space_group_name_H-M   'P 1'
#
loop_
_entity.id
_entity.type
_entity.pdbx_description
1 polymer ?
#
loop_
_entity_poly.entity_id
_entity_poly.type
_entity_poly.pdbx_seq_one_letter_code
_entity_poly.pdbx_strand_id
1 'polypeptide(L)'
;YLKKIGIETFKTDTKQFDPTVTHIKRADTSERMRKAHEAAAHDAWFRAQVAHGLQEADDPKTQWVSNEAVKATSAKRRAAWAKKAQAATA
;
A
#
# COMPACT_ATOMS: atom_id res chain seq x y z
N TYR A 1 -1.67 -26.09 23.09
CA TYR A 1 -2.36 -25.23 22.12
C TYR A 1 -3.67 -25.87 21.63
N LEU A 2 -3.65 -27.02 20.92
CA LEU A 2 -4.87 -27.67 20.37
C LEU A 2 -5.90 -28.12 21.44
N LYS A 3 -5.45 -28.71 22.55
CA LYS A 3 -6.33 -29.03 23.69
C LYS A 3 -6.95 -27.80 24.37
N LYS A 4 -6.24 -26.66 24.34
CA LYS A 4 -6.70 -25.40 24.95
C LYS A 4 -7.80 -24.72 24.10
N ILE A 5 -7.91 -25.08 22.82
CA ILE A 5 -8.95 -24.60 21.90
C ILE A 5 -10.06 -25.64 21.67
N GLY A 6 -10.15 -26.69 22.51
CA GLY A 6 -11.25 -27.66 22.49
C GLY A 6 -11.16 -28.75 21.42
N ILE A 7 -10.01 -28.91 20.74
CA ILE A 7 -9.81 -30.00 19.78
C ILE A 7 -9.18 -31.18 20.52
N GLU A 8 -10.02 -32.17 20.84
CA GLU A 8 -9.62 -33.37 21.59
C GLU A 8 -9.02 -34.46 20.69
N THR A 9 -9.51 -34.61 19.45
CA THR A 9 -8.99 -35.58 18.47
C THR A 9 -8.93 -34.95 17.08
N PHE A 10 -7.82 -35.16 16.37
CA PHE A 10 -7.60 -34.67 15.00
C PHE A 10 -7.21 -35.85 14.10
N LYS A 11 -7.99 -36.08 13.04
CA LYS A 11 -7.69 -37.09 12.02
C LYS A 11 -7.29 -36.37 10.73
N THR A 12 -6.13 -36.72 10.19
CA THR A 12 -5.64 -36.18 8.91
C THR A 12 -5.56 -37.30 7.89
N ASP A 13 -6.12 -37.08 6.71
CA ASP A 13 -5.91 -37.97 5.58
C ASP A 13 -4.54 -37.66 4.94
N THR A 14 -3.65 -38.63 4.97
CA THR A 14 -2.28 -38.53 4.42
C THR A 14 -2.12 -39.25 3.09
N LYS A 15 -3.20 -39.69 2.44
CA LYS A 15 -3.12 -40.43 1.16
C LYS A 15 -2.43 -39.65 0.04
N GLN A 16 -2.47 -38.32 0.09
CA GLN A 16 -1.82 -37.42 -0.87
C GLN A 16 -0.52 -36.80 -0.32
N PHE A 17 -0.07 -37.24 0.86
CA PHE A 17 1.14 -36.71 1.48
C PHE A 17 2.37 -37.40 0.88
N ASP A 18 3.16 -36.64 0.13
CA ASP A 18 4.46 -37.08 -0.38
C ASP A 18 5.57 -36.56 0.56
N PRO A 19 6.29 -37.44 1.28
CA PRO A 19 7.35 -37.06 2.21
C PRO A 19 8.61 -36.51 1.51
N THR A 20 8.72 -36.63 0.19
CA THR A 20 9.86 -36.10 -0.59
C THR A 20 9.65 -34.64 -0.98
N VAL A 21 8.41 -34.14 -0.93
CA VAL A 21 8.08 -32.73 -1.21
C VAL A 21 8.32 -31.90 0.04
N THR A 22 9.52 -31.34 0.16
CA THR A 22 9.95 -30.50 1.28
C THR A 22 9.30 -29.11 1.31
N HIS A 23 8.67 -28.68 0.21
CA HIS A 23 8.04 -27.37 0.12
C HIS A 23 6.83 -27.35 -0.83
N ILE A 24 5.62 -27.31 -0.27
CA ILE A 24 4.40 -27.09 -1.05
C ILE A 24 4.16 -25.57 -1.15
N LYS A 25 4.59 -24.94 -2.25
CA LYS A 25 4.23 -23.55 -2.55
C LYS A 25 2.75 -23.49 -2.95
N ARG A 26 1.85 -23.18 -2.02
CA ARG A 26 0.48 -22.78 -2.38
C ARG A 26 0.51 -21.35 -2.92
N ALA A 27 0.68 -21.22 -4.24
CA ALA A 27 0.76 -19.92 -4.93
C ALA A 27 -0.36 -18.94 -4.53
N ASP A 28 -1.57 -19.47 -4.33
CA ASP A 28 -2.76 -18.70 -3.95
C ASP A 28 -2.61 -17.99 -2.58
N THR A 29 -1.97 -18.63 -1.60
CA THR A 29 -1.82 -18.03 -0.25
C THR A 29 -0.77 -16.92 -0.25
N SER A 30 0.32 -17.10 -0.99
CA SER A 30 1.40 -16.12 -1.10
C SER A 30 0.95 -14.82 -1.80
N GLU A 31 0.13 -14.93 -2.84
CA GLU A 31 -0.41 -13.75 -3.53
C GLU A 31 -1.41 -12.97 -2.68
N ARG A 32 -2.27 -13.67 -1.92
CA ARG A 32 -3.19 -13.02 -0.97
C ARG A 32 -2.44 -12.30 0.14
N MET A 33 -1.42 -12.93 0.72
CA MET A 33 -0.59 -12.28 1.74
C MET A 33 0.14 -11.07 1.16
N ARG A 34 0.73 -11.19 -0.04
CA ARG A 34 1.39 -10.05 -0.70
C ARG A 34 0.43 -8.88 -0.90
N LYS A 35 -0.76 -9.11 -1.44
CA LYS A 35 -1.79 -8.07 -1.63
C LYS A 35 -2.22 -7.43 -0.31
N ALA A 36 -2.38 -8.23 0.75
CA ALA A 36 -2.71 -7.72 2.08
C ALA A 36 -1.59 -6.85 2.67
N HIS A 37 -0.33 -7.25 2.50
CA HIS A 37 0.82 -6.48 2.96
C HIS A 37 1.04 -5.19 2.14
N GLU A 38 0.87 -5.24 0.82
CA GLU A 38 0.95 -4.06 -0.05
C GLU A 38 -0.12 -3.02 0.32
N ALA A 39 -1.36 -3.46 0.54
CA ALA A 39 -2.44 -2.59 1.01
C ALA A 39 -2.15 -1.97 2.38
N ALA A 40 -1.67 -2.78 3.33
CA ALA A 40 -1.33 -2.30 4.68
C ALA A 40 -0.18 -1.28 4.68
N ALA A 41 0.82 -1.47 3.82
CA ALA A 41 1.94 -0.53 3.68
C ALA A 41 1.47 0.81 3.08
N HIS A 42 0.60 0.76 2.07
CA HIS A 42 0.05 1.96 1.45
C HIS A 42 -0.85 2.74 2.40
N ASP A 43 -1.68 2.03 3.18
CA ASP A 43 -2.56 2.64 4.18
C ASP A 43 -1.76 3.28 5.32
N ALA A 44 -0.70 2.62 5.80
CA ALA A 44 0.18 3.18 6.82
C ALA A 44 0.89 4.46 6.33
N TRP A 45 1.42 4.43 5.10
CA TRP A 45 2.01 5.60 4.47
C TRP A 45 1.00 6.73 4.29
N PHE A 46 -0.20 6.44 3.80
CA PHE A 46 -1.25 7.43 3.59
C PHE A 46 -1.66 8.10 4.91
N ARG A 47 -1.87 7.32 5.96
CA ARG A 47 -2.21 7.85 7.29
C ARG A 47 -1.10 8.73 7.86
N ALA A 48 0.16 8.39 7.64
CA ALA A 48 1.29 9.23 8.04
C ALA A 48 1.32 10.57 7.29
N GLN A 49 1.05 10.55 5.97
CA GLN A 49 0.95 11.79 5.17
C GLN A 49 -0.21 12.68 5.63
N VAL A 50 -1.37 12.09 5.93
CA VAL A 50 -2.52 12.83 6.47
C VAL A 50 -2.18 13.46 7.81
N ALA A 51 -1.55 12.72 8.72
CA ALA A 51 -1.14 13.25 10.03
C ALA A 51 -0.20 14.45 9.90
N HIS A 52 0.78 14.38 9.00
CA HIS A 52 1.67 15.50 8.70
C HIS A 52 0.91 16.73 8.19
N GLY A 53 -0.02 16.54 7.25
CA GLY A 53 -0.83 17.63 6.71
C GLY A 53 -1.74 18.29 7.75
N LEU A 54 -2.27 17.51 8.71
CA LEU A 54 -3.00 18.08 9.86
C LEU A 54 -2.09 18.89 10.76
N GLN A 55 -0.89 18.37 11.09
CA GLN A 55 0.10 19.10 11.89
C GLN A 55 0.52 20.42 11.25
N GLU A 56 0.74 20.44 9.94
CA GLU A 56 1.03 21.66 9.19
C GLU A 56 -0.17 22.61 9.20
N ALA A 57 -1.39 22.11 9.04
CA ALA A 57 -2.60 22.95 9.10
C ALA A 57 -2.82 23.59 10.49
N ASP A 58 -2.47 22.87 11.55
CA ASP A 58 -2.61 23.32 12.94
C ASP A 58 -1.47 24.26 13.39
N ASP A 59 -0.37 24.38 12.63
CA ASP A 59 0.72 25.30 12.95
C ASP A 59 0.28 26.78 12.70
N PRO A 60 0.32 27.66 13.71
CA PRO A 60 -0.05 29.06 13.57
C PRO A 60 0.85 29.87 12.60
N LYS A 61 1.99 29.32 12.17
CA LYS A 61 2.86 29.92 11.14
C LYS A 61 2.45 29.57 9.71
N THR A 62 1.42 28.75 9.54
CA THR A 62 1.06 28.23 8.22
C THR A 62 0.47 29.30 7.32
N GLN A 63 1.15 29.49 6.19
CA GLN A 63 0.71 30.41 5.14
C GLN A 63 -0.31 29.73 4.25
N TRP A 64 -1.58 30.05 4.47
CA TRP A 64 -2.67 29.57 3.63
C TRP A 64 -2.60 30.22 2.25
N VAL A 65 -2.47 29.40 1.21
CA VAL A 65 -2.45 29.86 -0.19
C VAL A 65 -3.86 29.75 -0.77
N SER A 66 -4.30 30.75 -1.52
CA SER A 66 -5.60 30.71 -2.18
C SER A 66 -5.65 29.63 -3.27
N ASN A 67 -6.84 29.05 -3.47
CA ASN A 67 -7.08 28.05 -4.52
C ASN A 67 -6.69 28.58 -5.91
N GLU A 68 -6.91 29.87 -6.18
CA GLU A 68 -6.57 30.50 -7.46
C GLU A 68 -5.06 30.55 -7.70
N ALA A 69 -4.27 30.91 -6.68
CA ALA A 69 -2.81 30.92 -6.77
C ALA A 69 -2.23 29.51 -7.01
N VAL A 70 -2.81 28.49 -6.36
CA VAL A 70 -2.43 27.09 -6.59
C VAL A 70 -2.79 26.63 -8.00
N LYS A 71 -3.98 26.99 -8.51
CA LYS A 71 -4.40 26.68 -9.89
C LYS A 71 -3.48 27.32 -10.93
N ALA A 72 -3.12 28.59 -10.75
CA ALA A 72 -2.21 29.29 -11.65
C ALA A 72 -0.83 28.62 -11.68
N THR A 73 -0.28 28.27 -10.51
CA THR A 73 1.00 27.55 -10.38
C THR A 73 0.94 26.17 -11.05
N SER A 74 -0.15 25.44 -10.84
CA SER A 74 -0.35 24.12 -11.44
C SER A 74 -0.46 24.17 -12.97
N ALA A 75 -1.14 25.19 -13.51
CA ALA A 75 -1.21 25.41 -14.96
C ALA A 75 0.17 25.67 -15.57
N LYS A 76 0.99 26.51 -14.92
CA LYS A 76 2.38 26.78 -15.35
C LYS A 76 3.22 25.50 -15.35
N ARG A 77 3.14 24.69 -14.29
CA ARG A 77 3.85 23.40 -14.19
C ARG A 77 3.43 22.43 -15.28
N ARG A 78 2.12 22.26 -15.51
CA ARG A 78 1.59 21.39 -16.58
C ARG A 78 2.06 21.83 -17.96
N ALA A 79 2.07 23.13 -18.25
CA ALA A 79 2.58 23.66 -19.51
C ALA A 79 4.08 23.36 -19.70
N ALA A 80 4.88 23.48 -18.64
CA ALA A 80 6.30 23.14 -18.68
C ALA A 80 6.54 21.64 -18.92
N TRP A 81 5.76 20.76 -18.27
CA TRP A 81 5.83 19.32 -18.49
C TRP A 81 5.37 18.92 -19.88
N ALA A 82 4.31 19.53 -20.41
CA ALA A 82 3.86 19.29 -21.77
C ALA A 82 4.94 19.64 -22.81
N LYS A 83 5.63 20.77 -22.63
CA LYS A 83 6.77 21.15 -23.48
C LYS A 83 7.92 20.15 -23.40
N LYS A 84 8.26 19.69 -22.18
CA LYS A 84 9.30 18.66 -21.99
C LYS A 84 8.90 17.32 -22.61
N ALA A 85 7.63 16.92 -22.48
CA ALA A 85 7.13 15.69 -23.07
C ALA A 85 7.18 15.74 -24.60
N GLN A 86 6.80 16.87 -25.20
CA GLN A 86 6.89 17.10 -26.65
C GLN A 86 8.33 17.11 -27.16
N ALA A 87 9.26 17.71 -26.40
CA ALA A 87 10.68 17.68 -26.73
C ALA A 87 11.33 16.29 -26.54
N ALA A 88 10.67 15.35 -25.85
CA ALA A 88 11.13 13.98 -25.68
C ALA A 88 10.57 13.03 -26.76
N THR A 89 9.50 13.42 -27.46
CA THR A 89 8.89 12.65 -28.56
C THR A 89 9.26 13.15 -29.96
N ALA A 90 9.92 14.31 -30.08
CA ALA A 90 10.48 14.85 -31.32
C ALA A 90 11.98 14.54 -31.42
#